data_AF-A0A081K5E0-F1
#
_entry.id   AF-A0A081K5E0-F1
#
_cell.length_a   1.000
_cell.length_b   1.000
_cell.length_c   1.000
_cell.angle_alpha   90.00
_cell.angle_beta   90.00
_cell.angle_gamma   90.00
#
_symmetry.space_group_name_H-M   'P 1'
#
loop_
_entity.id
_entity.type
_entity.pdbx_description
1 polymer ?
#
loop_
_entity_poly.entity_id
_entity_poly.type
_entity_poly.pdbx_seq_one_letter_code
_entity_poly.pdbx_strand_id
1 'polypeptide(L)'
;MDLARSTASSIEGSVDRLLNRRIALGVTGFSGSGKTTFITSLIHQLQHYPEALLAAFPPVLQDRLLGVQLSTLNGLPLFPYQEGIESLSRGRWPEATRHESGGLLEIKFRNQPGLLRRGKSSVSRLFLEIRDYPGEWLLDLPLLDMNYLAWCRQFNSLINSDLRLSIGRKLMEKLKAVDPMEPMSDLALQALWQELLVFLQDCQRSGLTMIQPGRWLHAVPSGAESQLPFLPLLLRTNLSEDQLKNAPENALFKVCERHYQRYKDKWVKPFYRNTFQKVDRQLVLIDVLKSLNGGQEAFDDLRLSLAQVLQSFDYGRNSLLRRLIQPRIDRVVFAASKIDQVLPDQHEAVRGLTANLVQDARRRAAFNAVDIRCEAVAAVRSTTYVDYQGRQALQGMTESGPGMLLHPAIPEQIPNSEDWQGLGQWQLRRLIPPEGLQLAAGGRLPHIRLDSILNDLLGDRFS
;
A
#
# COMPACT_ATOMS: atom_id res chain seq x y z
N MET A 1 36.78 5.62 8.44
CA MET A 1 35.96 5.40 9.65
C MET A 1 34.51 4.98 9.33
N ASP A 2 33.93 5.37 8.19
CA ASP A 2 32.55 4.98 7.83
C ASP A 2 32.36 3.51 7.44
N LEU A 3 33.35 2.88 6.80
CA LEU A 3 33.27 1.45 6.46
C LEU A 3 33.19 0.57 7.72
N ALA A 4 33.95 0.91 8.77
CA ALA A 4 33.99 0.17 10.04
C ALA A 4 32.68 0.32 10.85
N ARG A 5 32.04 1.50 10.82
CA ARG A 5 30.72 1.73 11.43
C ARG A 5 29.59 1.03 10.67
N SER A 6 29.68 0.99 9.34
CA SER A 6 28.75 0.24 8.49
C SER A 6 28.83 -1.27 8.74
N THR A 7 30.03 -1.83 8.85
CA THR A 7 30.21 -3.26 9.15
C THR A 7 29.77 -3.62 10.56
N ALA A 8 30.08 -2.79 11.57
CA ALA A 8 29.66 -3.03 12.95
C ALA A 8 28.14 -2.99 13.10
N SER A 9 27.47 -1.98 12.53
CA SER A 9 26.00 -1.89 12.54
C SER A 9 25.31 -3.01 11.74
N SER A 10 25.95 -3.50 10.67
CA SER A 10 25.46 -4.65 9.90
C SER A 10 25.59 -5.97 10.68
N ILE A 11 26.66 -6.13 11.47
CA ILE A 11 26.86 -7.29 12.34
C ILE A 11 25.90 -7.25 13.52
N GLU A 12 25.76 -6.11 14.20
CA GLU A 12 24.78 -5.92 15.29
C GLU A 12 23.34 -6.17 14.80
N GLY A 13 22.96 -5.61 13.65
CA GLY A 13 21.65 -5.87 13.05
C GLY A 13 21.44 -7.34 12.66
N SER A 14 22.50 -8.08 12.35
CA SER A 14 22.43 -9.52 12.07
C SER A 14 22.30 -10.35 13.34
N VAL A 15 23.00 -9.98 14.42
CA VAL A 15 22.88 -10.62 15.75
C VAL A 15 21.50 -10.38 16.35
N ASP A 16 20.96 -9.16 16.27
CA ASP A 16 19.60 -8.87 16.76
C ASP A 16 18.53 -9.63 15.97
N ARG A 17 18.73 -9.83 14.66
CA ARG A 17 17.84 -10.67 13.84
C ARG A 17 17.92 -12.15 14.25
N LEU A 18 19.11 -12.66 14.53
CA LEU A 18 19.30 -14.03 15.04
C LEU A 18 18.66 -14.23 16.42
N LEU A 19 18.64 -13.18 17.24
CA LEU A 19 17.95 -13.16 18.53
C LEU A 19 16.46 -12.85 18.41
N ASN A 20 15.90 -12.75 17.20
CA ASN A 20 14.49 -12.39 16.93
C ASN A 20 14.07 -11.03 17.51
N ARG A 21 15.03 -10.13 17.75
CA ARG A 21 14.83 -8.79 18.33
C ARG A 21 14.67 -7.70 17.28
N ARG A 22 14.68 -8.05 16.00
CA ARG A 22 14.55 -7.07 14.91
C ARG A 22 13.60 -7.59 13.86
N ILE A 23 12.65 -6.76 13.45
CA ILE A 23 11.60 -7.11 12.50
C ILE A 23 11.37 -5.93 11.55
N ALA A 24 11.29 -6.22 10.25
CA ALA A 24 10.98 -5.23 9.24
C ALA A 24 9.52 -5.32 8.80
N LEU A 25 8.78 -4.25 9.05
CA LEU A 25 7.40 -4.06 8.63
C LEU A 25 7.37 -3.19 7.37
N GLY A 26 7.01 -3.81 6.25
CA GLY A 26 6.61 -3.08 5.06
C GLY A 26 5.20 -2.55 5.26
N VAL A 27 5.01 -1.24 5.09
CA VAL A 27 3.69 -0.61 5.11
C VAL A 27 3.43 -0.05 3.72
N THR A 28 2.34 -0.51 3.13
CA THR A 28 1.94 -0.12 1.79
C THR A 28 0.43 0.03 1.71
N GLY A 29 -0.04 0.56 0.59
CA GLY A 29 -1.46 0.72 0.31
C GLY A 29 -1.64 1.54 -0.95
N PHE A 30 -2.74 1.29 -1.65
CA PHE A 30 -3.07 2.05 -2.86
C PHE A 30 -3.38 3.51 -2.53
N SER A 31 -3.25 4.41 -3.51
CA SER A 31 -3.49 5.83 -3.30
C SER A 31 -4.83 6.12 -2.62
N GLY A 32 -4.73 6.92 -1.55
CA GLY A 32 -5.88 7.28 -0.72
C GLY A 32 -6.21 6.29 0.40
N SER A 33 -5.55 5.12 0.51
CA SER A 33 -5.76 4.15 1.60
C SER A 33 -5.40 4.62 3.02
N GLY A 34 -4.87 5.83 3.18
CA GLY A 34 -4.54 6.40 4.49
C GLY A 34 -3.23 5.93 5.10
N LYS A 35 -2.29 5.44 4.27
CA LYS A 35 -0.95 4.98 4.69
C LYS A 35 -0.19 5.96 5.59
N THR A 36 -0.04 7.22 5.18
CA THR A 36 0.66 8.23 6.00
C THR A 36 -0.04 8.40 7.35
N THR A 37 -1.36 8.57 7.36
CA THR A 37 -2.16 8.67 8.59
C THR A 37 -1.98 7.45 9.49
N PHE A 38 -1.98 6.24 8.92
CA PHE A 38 -1.78 5.01 9.66
C PHE A 38 -0.42 4.97 10.35
N ILE A 39 0.67 5.23 9.62
CA ILE A 39 2.02 5.20 10.19
C ILE A 39 2.19 6.30 11.25
N THR A 40 1.67 7.51 10.99
CA THR A 40 1.68 8.60 11.97
C THR A 40 0.95 8.20 13.25
N SER A 41 -0.27 7.65 13.15
CA SER A 41 -1.04 7.21 14.32
C SER A 41 -0.37 6.05 15.05
N LEU A 42 0.17 5.06 14.33
CA LEU A 42 0.89 3.92 14.87
C LEU A 42 2.10 4.38 15.72
N ILE A 43 2.94 5.23 15.15
CA ILE A 43 4.11 5.78 15.84
C ILE A 43 3.65 6.59 17.06
N HIS A 44 2.67 7.47 16.88
CA HIS A 44 2.18 8.33 17.95
C HIS A 44 1.69 7.54 19.16
N GLN A 45 0.83 6.55 18.93
CA GLN A 45 0.24 5.73 19.98
C GLN A 45 1.28 4.87 20.70
N LEU A 46 2.29 4.35 19.99
CA LEU A 46 3.38 3.62 20.62
C LEU A 46 4.28 4.52 21.48
N GLN A 47 4.56 5.76 21.03
CA GLN A 47 5.42 6.70 21.75
C GLN A 47 4.75 7.34 22.98
N HIS A 48 3.43 7.51 22.96
CA HIS A 48 2.64 8.15 24.02
C HIS A 48 1.79 7.15 24.83
N TYR A 49 2.36 5.97 25.08
CA TYR A 49 1.88 5.09 26.15
C TYR A 49 2.22 5.72 27.51
N PRO A 50 1.34 5.67 28.54
CA PRO A 50 0.10 4.91 28.68
C PRO A 50 -1.20 5.60 28.22
N GLU A 51 -1.12 6.82 27.70
CA GLU A 51 -2.32 7.56 27.27
C GLU A 51 -3.00 6.92 26.06
N ALA A 52 -2.27 6.21 25.21
CA ALA A 52 -2.81 5.49 24.06
C ALA A 52 -3.67 4.26 24.43
N LEU A 53 -4.75 4.01 23.67
CA LEU A 53 -5.70 2.92 23.91
C LEU A 53 -5.28 1.62 23.18
N LEU A 54 -4.14 1.05 23.53
CA LEU A 54 -3.59 -0.15 22.88
C LEU A 54 -3.98 -1.46 23.60
N ALA A 55 -5.25 -1.63 23.94
CA ALA A 55 -5.72 -2.71 24.83
C ALA A 55 -5.53 -4.12 24.25
N ALA A 56 -5.56 -4.30 22.93
CA ALA A 56 -5.28 -5.58 22.30
C ALA A 56 -3.78 -5.88 22.11
N PHE A 57 -2.88 -4.91 22.38
CA PHE A 57 -1.44 -5.09 22.15
C PHE A 57 -0.78 -5.73 23.38
N PRO A 58 -0.20 -6.95 23.29
CA PRO A 58 0.22 -7.73 24.45
C PRO A 58 1.13 -7.03 25.47
N PRO A 59 2.19 -6.27 25.07
CA PRO A 59 3.03 -5.60 26.06
C PRO A 59 2.30 -4.46 26.77
N VAL A 60 1.25 -3.86 26.18
CA VAL A 60 0.42 -2.85 26.83
C VAL A 60 -0.62 -3.51 27.73
N LEU A 61 -1.34 -4.51 27.22
CA LEU A 61 -2.33 -5.28 27.97
C LEU A 61 -1.78 -5.85 29.28
N GLN A 62 -0.51 -6.24 29.28
CA GLN A 62 0.17 -6.86 30.42
C GLN A 62 0.99 -5.86 31.27
N ASP A 63 0.87 -4.55 31.02
CA ASP A 63 1.68 -3.48 31.65
C ASP A 63 3.20 -3.76 31.63
N ARG A 64 3.68 -4.22 30.46
CA ARG A 64 5.09 -4.54 30.22
C ARG A 64 5.78 -3.53 29.33
N LEU A 65 5.06 -2.70 28.58
CA LEU A 65 5.66 -1.68 27.73
C LEU A 65 6.32 -0.59 28.60
N LEU A 66 7.60 -0.32 28.34
CA LEU A 66 8.40 0.66 29.09
C LEU A 66 8.61 1.98 28.32
N GLY A 67 8.56 1.92 27.00
CA GLY A 67 8.70 3.11 26.15
C GLY A 67 9.13 2.77 24.74
N VAL A 68 8.91 3.73 23.83
CA VAL A 68 9.23 3.60 22.41
C VAL A 68 9.95 4.85 21.91
N GLN A 69 11.04 4.67 21.17
CA GLN A 69 11.78 5.78 20.53
C GLN A 69 11.87 5.57 19.01
N LEU A 70 11.53 6.63 18.26
CA LEU A 70 11.73 6.70 16.82
C LEU A 70 13.13 7.26 16.50
N SER A 71 13.82 6.61 15.57
CA SER A 71 15.12 7.03 15.02
C SER A 71 15.19 6.77 13.51
N THR A 72 16.25 7.25 12.87
CA THR A 72 16.47 7.05 11.43
C THR A 72 16.77 5.60 11.09
N LEU A 73 16.34 5.17 9.91
CA LEU A 73 16.65 3.86 9.36
C LEU A 73 17.68 4.00 8.23
N ASN A 74 18.83 3.34 8.35
CA ASN A 74 19.90 3.43 7.36
C ASN A 74 19.40 3.14 5.93
N GLY A 75 19.73 4.06 5.01
CA GLY A 75 19.39 3.94 3.59
C GLY A 75 17.98 4.39 3.21
N LEU A 76 17.19 4.93 4.14
CA LEU A 76 15.89 5.54 3.86
C LEU A 76 15.78 6.93 4.53
N PRO A 77 15.10 7.90 3.88
CA PRO A 77 14.69 9.14 4.55
C PRO A 77 13.81 8.83 5.77
N LEU A 78 13.94 9.63 6.83
CA LEU A 78 13.07 9.52 8.00
C LEU A 78 11.62 9.81 7.59
N PHE A 79 10.70 8.96 8.02
CA PHE A 79 9.27 9.18 7.84
C PHE A 79 8.86 10.52 8.48
N PRO A 80 8.07 11.39 7.79
CA PRO A 80 7.72 12.74 8.24
C PRO A 80 6.66 12.74 9.36
N TYR A 81 6.97 12.06 10.47
CA TYR A 81 6.08 11.89 11.61
C TYR A 81 5.62 13.23 12.20
N GLN A 82 6.55 14.18 12.40
CA GLN A 82 6.22 15.47 13.00
C GLN A 82 5.28 16.30 12.12
N GLU A 83 5.52 16.34 10.82
CA GLU A 83 4.62 17.01 9.86
C GLU A 83 3.23 16.38 9.87
N GLY A 84 3.14 15.06 10.02
CA GLY A 84 1.88 14.34 10.17
C GLY A 84 1.12 14.73 11.44
N ILE A 85 1.82 14.83 12.58
CA ILE A 85 1.22 15.28 13.86
C ILE A 85 0.77 16.73 13.80
N GLU A 86 1.57 17.62 13.22
CA GLU A 86 1.20 19.01 13.01
C GLU A 86 -0.03 19.15 12.11
N SER A 87 -0.10 18.36 11.03
CA SER A 87 -1.25 18.36 10.12
C SER A 87 -2.52 17.96 10.85
N LEU A 88 -2.49 16.84 11.57
CA LEU A 88 -3.64 16.34 12.35
C LEU A 88 -4.06 17.33 13.43
N SER A 89 -3.09 17.95 14.12
CA SER A 89 -3.36 18.97 15.15
C SER A 89 -4.02 20.23 14.58
N ARG A 90 -3.80 20.53 13.29
CA ARG A 90 -4.46 21.62 12.55
C ARG A 90 -5.73 21.18 11.83
N GLY A 91 -6.29 20.01 12.14
CA GLY A 91 -7.51 19.50 11.50
C GLY A 91 -7.33 19.13 10.03
N ARG A 92 -6.12 18.74 9.60
CA ARG A 92 -5.81 18.35 8.22
C ARG A 92 -5.18 16.96 8.16
N TRP A 93 -5.55 16.17 7.14
CA TRP A 93 -4.90 14.88 6.93
C TRP A 93 -3.44 15.07 6.53
N PRO A 94 -2.51 14.22 7.01
CA PRO A 94 -1.13 14.21 6.54
C PRO A 94 -1.03 14.00 5.02
N GLU A 95 -0.06 14.65 4.39
CA GLU A 95 0.21 14.50 2.96
C GLU A 95 0.58 13.05 2.59
N ALA A 96 0.12 12.60 1.42
CA ALA A 96 0.41 11.25 0.95
C ALA A 96 1.90 11.12 0.57
N THR A 97 2.59 10.09 1.08
CA THR A 97 3.98 9.83 0.70
C THR A 97 4.11 9.44 -0.77
N ARG A 98 5.00 10.12 -1.50
CA ARG A 98 5.27 9.88 -2.94
C ARG A 98 6.57 9.09 -3.20
N HIS A 99 7.36 8.89 -2.15
CA HIS A 99 8.66 8.23 -2.18
C HIS A 99 8.78 7.26 -1.01
N GLU A 100 9.77 6.37 -1.08
CA GLU A 100 10.09 5.50 0.05
C GLU A 100 10.62 6.31 1.23
N SER A 101 10.17 5.97 2.43
CA SER A 101 10.66 6.52 3.69
C SER A 101 10.59 5.44 4.77
N GLY A 102 11.08 5.73 5.97
CA GLY A 102 11.00 4.76 7.04
C GLY A 102 11.50 5.28 8.38
N GLY A 103 11.53 4.39 9.35
CA GLY A 103 12.00 4.70 10.68
C GLY A 103 12.31 3.43 11.46
N LEU A 104 13.13 3.57 12.48
CA LEU A 104 13.44 2.50 13.42
C LEU A 104 12.80 2.84 14.78
N LEU A 105 11.84 2.02 15.19
CA LEU A 105 11.25 2.08 16.52
C LEU A 105 11.97 1.10 17.45
N GLU A 106 12.61 1.61 18.49
CA GLU A 106 13.11 0.80 19.61
C GLU A 106 12.02 0.69 20.66
N ILE A 107 11.43 -0.50 20.79
CA ILE A 107 10.36 -0.82 21.74
C ILE A 107 10.98 -1.53 22.94
N LYS A 108 10.98 -0.87 24.11
CA LYS A 108 11.49 -1.43 25.37
C LYS A 108 10.34 -2.04 26.17
N PHE A 109 10.52 -3.26 26.66
CA PHE A 109 9.49 -3.94 27.45
C PHE A 109 10.08 -4.88 28.51
N ARG A 110 9.29 -5.14 29.55
CA ARG A 110 9.57 -6.14 30.58
C ARG A 110 9.29 -7.54 30.04
N ASN A 111 10.21 -8.48 30.24
CA ASN A 111 9.98 -9.88 29.91
C ASN A 111 8.99 -10.53 30.88
N GLN A 112 8.26 -11.54 30.41
CA GLN A 112 7.44 -12.37 31.30
C GLN A 112 8.33 -13.04 32.37
N PRO A 113 7.86 -13.14 33.63
CA PRO A 113 8.57 -13.92 34.64
C PRO A 113 8.54 -15.39 34.22
N GLY A 114 9.71 -15.99 33.97
CA GLY A 114 9.77 -17.43 33.69
C GLY A 114 9.40 -18.24 34.93
N LEU A 115 8.72 -19.37 34.75
CA LEU A 115 8.29 -20.31 35.82
C LEU A 115 9.40 -20.71 36.81
N LEU A 116 10.66 -20.71 36.35
CA LEU A 116 11.83 -21.14 37.13
C LEU A 116 12.70 -19.98 37.67
N ARG A 117 12.40 -18.72 37.31
CA ARG A 117 13.29 -17.59 37.62
C ARG A 117 12.65 -16.66 38.66
N ARG A 118 12.81 -17.02 39.94
CA ARG A 118 12.66 -16.07 41.07
C ARG A 118 13.78 -15.02 40.99
N GLY A 119 13.62 -14.00 40.16
CA GLY A 119 14.58 -12.90 39.98
C GLY A 119 14.00 -11.73 39.18
N LYS A 120 14.59 -10.54 39.34
CA LYS A 120 14.16 -9.26 38.72
C LYS A 120 13.74 -9.44 37.26
N SER A 121 12.57 -8.90 36.88
CA SER A 121 12.10 -8.89 35.49
C SER A 121 13.18 -8.25 34.59
N SER A 122 13.67 -9.03 33.62
CA SER A 122 14.67 -8.55 32.66
C SER A 122 14.01 -7.66 31.61
N VAL A 123 14.70 -6.61 31.18
CA VAL A 123 14.23 -5.71 30.12
C VAL A 123 14.76 -6.18 28.78
N SER A 124 13.89 -6.23 27.78
CA SER A 124 14.24 -6.53 26.38
C SER A 124 13.88 -5.37 25.45
N ARG A 125 14.46 -5.43 24.25
CA ARG A 125 14.26 -4.48 23.17
C ARG A 125 13.80 -5.22 21.92
N LEU A 126 12.78 -4.70 21.26
CA LEU A 126 12.40 -5.05 19.89
C LEU A 126 12.67 -3.83 19.00
N PHE A 127 13.42 -4.06 17.92
CA PHE A 127 13.74 -3.10 16.89
C PHE A 127 12.80 -3.31 15.70
N LEU A 128 11.79 -2.44 15.58
CA LEU A 128 10.84 -2.46 14.48
C LEU A 128 11.29 -1.47 13.39
N GLU A 129 11.71 -1.99 12.24
CA GLU A 129 11.95 -1.17 11.04
C GLU A 129 10.63 -0.95 10.31
N ILE A 130 10.11 0.28 10.30
CA ILE A 130 8.98 0.66 9.45
C ILE A 130 9.55 1.09 8.09
N ARG A 131 9.09 0.45 7.02
CA ARG A 131 9.41 0.78 5.63
C ARG A 131 8.14 1.22 4.93
N ASP A 132 8.03 2.51 4.66
CA ASP A 132 6.91 3.14 3.98
C ASP A 132 7.20 3.26 2.49
N TYR A 133 6.34 2.71 1.63
CA TYR A 133 6.46 2.86 0.18
C TYR A 133 5.11 2.82 -0.55
N PRO A 134 4.96 3.47 -1.72
CA PRO A 134 3.71 3.47 -2.48
C PRO A 134 3.28 2.06 -2.91
N GLY A 135 1.99 1.74 -2.77
CA GLY A 135 1.44 0.43 -3.14
C GLY A 135 1.50 0.15 -4.63
N GLU A 136 1.47 1.21 -5.44
CA GLU A 136 1.54 1.14 -6.89
C GLU A 136 2.89 0.57 -7.35
N TRP A 137 3.96 0.69 -6.56
CA TRP A 137 5.26 0.08 -6.91
C TRP A 137 5.23 -1.45 -6.81
N LEU A 138 4.31 -2.02 -6.03
CA LEU A 138 4.12 -3.48 -5.99
C LEU A 138 3.49 -4.01 -7.28
N LEU A 139 2.71 -3.19 -7.98
CA LEU A 139 2.14 -3.54 -9.28
C LEU A 139 3.21 -3.66 -10.37
N ASP A 140 4.41 -3.12 -10.15
CA ASP A 140 5.53 -3.22 -11.07
C ASP A 140 6.37 -4.49 -10.86
N LEU A 141 6.22 -5.22 -9.74
CA LEU A 141 6.99 -6.44 -9.48
C LEU A 141 6.75 -7.55 -10.53
N PRO A 142 5.51 -7.79 -11.01
CA PRO A 142 5.26 -8.70 -12.12
C PRO A 142 6.04 -8.39 -13.40
N LEU A 143 6.45 -7.13 -13.60
CA LEU A 143 7.25 -6.74 -14.77
C LEU A 143 8.60 -7.47 -14.82
N LEU A 144 9.12 -7.95 -13.69
CA LEU A 144 10.40 -8.66 -13.65
C LEU A 144 10.42 -9.90 -14.55
N ASP A 145 9.33 -10.66 -14.57
CA ASP A 145 9.16 -11.86 -15.40
C ASP A 145 8.39 -11.58 -16.71
N MET A 146 7.89 -10.37 -16.89
CA MET A 146 7.17 -9.95 -18.09
C MET A 146 8.12 -9.30 -19.09
N ASN A 147 8.00 -9.69 -20.37
CA ASN A 147 8.65 -8.97 -21.46
C ASN A 147 7.76 -7.82 -21.93
N TYR A 148 8.34 -6.89 -22.71
CA TYR A 148 7.65 -5.68 -23.15
C TYR A 148 6.38 -5.98 -23.97
N LEU A 149 6.43 -7.01 -24.81
CA LEU A 149 5.31 -7.44 -25.63
C LEU A 149 4.13 -7.96 -24.79
N ALA A 150 4.42 -8.79 -23.78
CA ALA A 150 3.41 -9.29 -22.83
C ALA A 150 2.80 -8.14 -22.02
N TRP A 151 3.62 -7.16 -21.62
CA TRP A 151 3.12 -5.96 -20.95
C TRP A 151 2.18 -5.14 -21.85
N CYS A 152 2.52 -4.95 -23.13
CA CYS A 152 1.63 -4.29 -24.08
C CYS A 152 0.28 -5.03 -24.22
N ARG A 153 0.30 -6.37 -24.31
CA ARG A 153 -0.93 -7.18 -24.37
C ARG A 153 -1.78 -7.03 -23.11
N GLN A 154 -1.15 -7.01 -21.93
CA GLN A 154 -1.85 -6.79 -20.67
C GLN A 154 -2.48 -5.39 -20.65
N PHE A 155 -1.74 -4.35 -21.03
CA PHE A 155 -2.27 -2.99 -21.11
C PHE A 155 -3.48 -2.90 -22.07
N ASN A 156 -3.41 -3.55 -23.22
CA ASN A 156 -4.51 -3.61 -24.19
C ASN A 156 -5.76 -4.29 -23.61
N SER A 157 -5.60 -5.29 -22.74
CA SER A 157 -6.73 -5.94 -22.08
C SER A 157 -7.40 -5.02 -21.05
N LEU A 158 -6.61 -4.20 -20.34
CA LEU A 158 -7.11 -3.26 -19.34
C LEU A 158 -7.87 -2.09 -19.99
N ILE A 159 -7.39 -1.57 -21.11
CA ILE A 159 -7.92 -0.33 -21.67
C ILE A 159 -9.33 -0.45 -22.27
N ASN A 160 -9.84 -1.67 -22.44
CA ASN A 160 -11.16 -1.91 -23.02
C ASN A 160 -12.32 -1.68 -22.03
N SER A 161 -12.05 -1.30 -20.78
CA SER A 161 -13.12 -0.93 -19.84
C SER A 161 -13.74 0.42 -20.20
N ASP A 162 -15.04 0.58 -19.96
CA ASP A 162 -15.78 1.79 -20.31
C ASP A 162 -15.23 3.02 -19.55
N LEU A 163 -14.92 2.86 -18.25
CA LEU A 163 -14.33 3.93 -17.45
C LEU A 163 -12.98 4.40 -18.02
N ARG A 164 -12.08 3.49 -18.39
CA ARG A 164 -10.77 3.87 -18.99
C ARG A 164 -10.93 4.49 -20.36
N LEU A 165 -11.83 4.00 -21.20
CA LEU A 165 -12.12 4.59 -22.50
C LEU A 165 -12.72 5.99 -22.36
N SER A 166 -13.57 6.22 -21.35
CA SER A 166 -14.15 7.54 -21.08
C SER A 166 -13.10 8.59 -20.71
N ILE A 167 -12.05 8.17 -19.97
CA ILE A 167 -10.94 9.03 -19.55
C ILE A 167 -9.95 9.27 -20.70
N GLY A 168 -9.60 8.19 -21.44
CA GLY A 168 -8.43 8.17 -22.33
C GLY A 168 -8.71 8.19 -23.83
N ARG A 169 -9.95 8.39 -24.30
CA ARG A 169 -10.34 8.20 -25.71
C ARG A 169 -9.35 8.81 -26.73
N LYS A 170 -9.00 10.09 -26.55
CA LYS A 170 -8.08 10.81 -27.45
C LYS A 170 -6.67 10.22 -27.47
N LEU A 171 -6.16 9.83 -26.31
CA LEU A 171 -4.86 9.17 -26.21
C LEU A 171 -4.91 7.80 -26.91
N MET A 172 -6.01 7.06 -26.75
CA MET A 172 -6.16 5.75 -27.40
C MET A 172 -6.19 5.86 -28.91
N GLU A 173 -6.86 6.88 -29.46
CA GLU A 173 -6.82 7.16 -30.90
C GLU A 173 -5.39 7.42 -31.40
N LYS A 174 -4.62 8.23 -30.66
CA LYS A 174 -3.21 8.49 -30.98
C LYS A 174 -2.37 7.22 -30.91
N LEU A 175 -2.49 6.42 -29.85
CA LEU A 175 -1.74 5.17 -29.69
C LEU A 175 -2.10 4.13 -30.76
N LYS A 176 -3.35 4.10 -31.27
CA LYS A 176 -3.75 3.22 -32.39
C LYS A 176 -3.13 3.65 -33.74
N ALA A 177 -2.88 4.95 -33.92
CA ALA A 177 -2.31 5.50 -35.13
C ALA A 177 -0.80 5.25 -35.26
N VAL A 178 -0.13 4.97 -34.16
CA VAL A 178 1.30 4.68 -34.11
C VAL A 178 1.61 3.33 -34.77
N ASP A 179 2.62 3.31 -35.65
CA ASP A 179 3.16 2.07 -36.22
C ASP A 179 4.36 1.57 -35.40
N PRO A 180 4.29 0.37 -34.78
CA PRO A 180 5.40 -0.22 -34.04
C PRO A 180 6.69 -0.45 -34.85
N MET A 181 6.57 -0.62 -36.18
CA MET A 181 7.67 -1.00 -37.07
C MET A 181 8.44 0.20 -37.63
N GLU A 182 7.87 1.40 -37.53
CA GLU A 182 8.49 2.63 -38.01
C GLU A 182 9.24 3.36 -36.87
N PRO A 183 10.27 4.16 -37.19
CA PRO A 183 10.93 5.01 -36.20
C PRO A 183 10.01 6.17 -35.76
N MET A 184 10.16 6.58 -34.51
CA MET A 184 9.52 7.77 -33.94
C MET A 184 10.58 8.70 -33.39
N SER A 185 10.43 10.01 -33.59
CA SER A 185 11.34 10.99 -33.01
C SER A 185 11.23 11.03 -31.48
N ASP A 186 12.34 11.31 -30.80
CA ASP A 186 12.36 11.42 -29.33
C ASP A 186 11.35 12.44 -28.80
N LEU A 187 11.17 13.56 -29.52
CA LEU A 187 10.19 14.59 -29.17
C LEU A 187 8.75 14.05 -29.23
N ALA A 188 8.40 13.30 -30.28
CA ALA A 188 7.07 12.72 -30.42
C ALA A 188 6.81 11.63 -29.36
N LEU A 189 7.81 10.79 -29.09
CA LEU A 189 7.76 9.78 -28.05
C LEU A 189 7.54 10.42 -26.67
N GLN A 190 8.29 11.47 -26.35
CA GLN A 190 8.17 12.19 -25.08
C GLN A 190 6.79 12.86 -24.92
N ALA A 191 6.29 13.50 -25.99
CA ALA A 191 4.98 14.15 -25.96
C ALA A 191 3.86 13.14 -25.69
N LEU A 192 3.87 12.00 -26.39
CA LEU A 192 2.84 10.97 -26.23
C LEU A 192 2.94 10.27 -24.86
N TRP A 193 4.15 10.12 -24.32
CA TRP A 193 4.36 9.60 -22.97
C TRP A 193 3.83 10.56 -21.89
N GLN A 194 3.96 11.88 -22.05
CA GLN A 194 3.38 12.84 -21.12
C GLN A 194 1.85 12.79 -21.12
N GLU A 195 1.22 12.62 -22.28
CA GLU A 195 -0.22 12.40 -22.36
C GLU A 195 -0.64 11.10 -21.67
N LEU A 196 0.18 10.04 -21.79
CA LEU A 196 -0.01 8.80 -21.06
C LEU A 196 0.09 8.99 -19.55
N LEU A 197 1.05 9.78 -19.05
CA LEU A 197 1.14 10.09 -17.62
C LEU A 197 -0.14 10.75 -17.10
N VAL A 198 -0.66 11.74 -17.83
CA VAL A 198 -1.91 12.42 -17.47
C VAL A 198 -3.06 11.42 -17.43
N PHE A 199 -3.18 10.54 -18.44
CA PHE A 199 -4.18 9.49 -18.47
C PHE A 199 -4.09 8.55 -17.25
N LEU A 200 -2.89 8.09 -16.88
CA LEU A 200 -2.71 7.21 -15.71
C LEU A 200 -3.09 7.92 -14.40
N GLN A 201 -2.75 9.20 -14.26
CA GLN A 201 -3.14 10.02 -13.11
C GLN A 201 -4.66 10.23 -13.05
N ASP A 202 -5.31 10.47 -14.19
CA ASP A 202 -6.77 10.60 -14.27
C ASP A 202 -7.47 9.28 -13.92
N CYS A 203 -6.94 8.14 -14.38
CA CYS A 203 -7.41 6.82 -13.95
C CYS A 203 -7.37 6.69 -12.42
N GLN A 204 -6.26 7.09 -11.78
CA GLN A 204 -6.13 7.05 -10.32
C GLN A 204 -7.17 7.96 -9.62
N ARG A 205 -7.39 9.17 -10.14
CA ARG A 205 -8.38 10.12 -9.61
C ARG A 205 -9.80 9.57 -9.71
N SER A 206 -10.10 8.83 -10.78
CA SER A 206 -11.38 8.13 -10.99
C SER A 206 -11.54 6.86 -10.16
N GLY A 207 -10.58 6.50 -9.30
CA GLY A 207 -10.69 5.37 -8.37
C GLY A 207 -10.13 4.05 -8.91
N LEU A 208 -9.55 4.05 -10.12
CA LEU A 208 -8.85 2.88 -10.65
C LEU A 208 -7.52 2.70 -9.91
N THR A 209 -7.20 1.45 -9.62
CA THR A 209 -6.07 1.01 -8.79
C THR A 209 -5.01 0.29 -9.63
N MET A 210 -5.41 -0.42 -10.69
CA MET A 210 -4.54 -1.22 -11.55
C MET A 210 -3.84 -0.30 -12.53
N ILE A 211 -2.77 0.33 -12.08
CA ILE A 211 -2.01 1.31 -12.84
C ILE A 211 -0.58 0.84 -12.97
N GLN A 212 -0.14 0.69 -14.22
CA GLN A 212 1.19 0.22 -14.54
C GLN A 212 1.75 0.99 -15.74
N PRO A 213 3.00 1.48 -15.69
CA PRO A 213 3.95 1.37 -14.58
C PRO A 213 3.53 2.22 -13.37
N GLY A 214 3.49 1.62 -12.18
CA GLY A 214 2.98 2.26 -10.97
C GLY A 214 3.83 3.46 -10.54
N ARG A 215 5.16 3.38 -10.73
CA ARG A 215 6.07 4.50 -10.43
C ARG A 215 5.79 5.78 -11.23
N TRP A 216 5.15 5.67 -12.39
CA TRP A 216 4.85 6.82 -13.24
C TRP A 216 3.78 7.75 -12.68
N LEU A 217 2.96 7.29 -11.74
CA LEU A 217 1.96 8.13 -11.07
C LEU A 217 2.56 9.32 -10.31
N HIS A 218 3.85 9.24 -9.97
CA HIS A 218 4.58 10.30 -9.30
C HIS A 218 5.72 10.88 -10.15
N ALA A 219 5.83 10.46 -11.42
CA ALA A 219 6.83 10.99 -12.33
C ALA A 219 6.47 12.43 -12.74
N VAL A 220 7.52 13.23 -12.93
CA VAL A 220 7.41 14.58 -13.50
C VAL A 220 8.18 14.61 -14.84
N PRO A 221 7.81 15.48 -15.80
CA PRO A 221 8.47 15.54 -17.11
C PRO A 221 9.99 15.78 -17.06
N SER A 222 10.50 16.41 -16.00
CA SER A 222 11.93 16.64 -15.74
C SER A 222 12.60 15.57 -14.87
N GLY A 223 11.85 14.53 -14.47
CA GLY A 223 12.29 13.50 -13.53
C GLY A 223 13.20 12.44 -14.15
N ALA A 224 13.81 11.59 -13.31
CA ALA A 224 14.71 10.54 -13.77
C ALA A 224 14.00 9.42 -14.57
N GLU A 225 12.68 9.30 -14.42
CA GLU A 225 11.78 8.40 -15.13
C GLU A 225 11.48 8.87 -16.56
N SER A 226 11.61 10.17 -16.86
CA SER A 226 11.25 10.75 -18.15
C SER A 226 12.37 10.69 -19.20
N GLN A 227 13.56 10.22 -18.82
CA GLN A 227 14.74 10.20 -19.69
C GLN A 227 14.63 9.19 -20.83
N LEU A 228 13.98 8.05 -20.56
CA LEU A 228 13.83 6.94 -21.51
C LEU A 228 12.40 6.40 -21.40
N PRO A 229 11.40 7.19 -21.86
CA PRO A 229 10.00 6.80 -21.79
C PRO A 229 9.70 5.64 -22.75
N PHE A 230 8.65 4.86 -22.49
CA PHE A 230 8.13 3.89 -23.43
C PHE A 230 6.61 4.03 -23.53
N LEU A 231 6.01 3.47 -24.57
CA LEU A 231 4.58 3.51 -24.79
C LEU A 231 3.99 2.10 -24.71
N PRO A 232 2.75 1.93 -24.25
CA PRO A 232 2.00 0.71 -24.50
C PRO A 232 1.59 0.68 -25.98
N LEU A 233 2.07 -0.31 -26.72
CA LEU A 233 1.72 -0.43 -28.13
C LEU A 233 0.40 -1.18 -28.24
N LEU A 234 -0.60 -0.51 -28.83
CA LEU A 234 -1.88 -1.11 -29.18
C LEU A 234 -1.68 -2.02 -30.39
N LEU A 235 -1.12 -3.21 -30.14
CA LEU A 235 -0.74 -4.19 -31.16
C LEU A 235 -1.91 -4.47 -32.10
N ARG A 236 -1.67 -4.26 -33.39
CA ARG A 236 -2.59 -4.67 -34.44
C ARG A 236 -2.58 -6.19 -34.54
N THR A 237 -3.75 -6.79 -34.79
CA THR A 237 -3.92 -8.25 -34.89
C THR A 237 -3.11 -8.89 -36.02
N ASN A 238 -2.56 -8.09 -36.94
CA ASN A 238 -1.80 -8.54 -38.10
C ASN A 238 -0.27 -8.60 -37.91
N LEU A 239 0.27 -8.12 -36.78
CA LEU A 239 1.72 -8.19 -36.51
C LEU A 239 2.03 -9.45 -35.69
N SER A 240 2.82 -10.36 -36.28
CA SER A 240 3.36 -11.54 -35.58
C SER A 240 4.53 -11.19 -34.66
N GLU A 241 4.80 -12.05 -33.67
CA GLU A 241 5.97 -11.87 -32.79
C GLU A 241 7.29 -11.89 -33.56
N ASP A 242 7.38 -12.70 -34.62
CA ASP A 242 8.60 -12.80 -35.42
C ASP A 242 8.85 -11.55 -36.26
N GLN A 243 7.79 -10.89 -36.75
CA GLN A 243 7.91 -9.59 -37.39
C GLN A 243 8.45 -8.53 -36.41
N LEU A 244 7.92 -8.49 -35.18
CA LEU A 244 8.39 -7.56 -34.15
C LEU A 244 9.83 -7.85 -33.71
N LYS A 245 10.21 -9.12 -33.59
CA LYS A 245 11.59 -9.52 -33.27
C LYS A 245 12.58 -9.09 -34.35
N ASN A 246 12.17 -9.17 -35.62
CA ASN A 246 12.99 -8.80 -36.78
C ASN A 246 12.83 -7.32 -37.19
N ALA A 247 12.13 -6.50 -36.40
CA ALA A 247 11.98 -5.09 -36.66
C ALA A 247 13.34 -4.36 -36.65
N PRO A 248 13.51 -3.27 -37.44
CA PRO A 248 14.71 -2.44 -37.38
C PRO A 248 15.03 -1.96 -35.95
N GLU A 249 16.30 -1.84 -35.59
CA GLU A 249 16.71 -1.46 -34.23
C GLU A 249 16.26 -0.05 -33.80
N ASN A 250 15.97 0.83 -34.76
CA ASN A 250 15.41 2.16 -34.53
C ASN A 250 13.88 2.20 -34.60
N ALA A 251 13.21 1.09 -34.90
CA ALA A 251 11.76 1.00 -34.86
C ALA A 251 11.24 1.26 -33.44
N LEU A 252 10.07 1.87 -33.33
CA LEU A 252 9.48 2.24 -32.05
C LEU A 252 9.37 1.06 -31.09
N PHE A 253 9.01 -0.14 -31.58
CA PHE A 253 8.94 -1.36 -30.78
C PHE A 253 10.27 -1.65 -30.06
N LYS A 254 11.39 -1.63 -30.80
CA LYS A 254 12.74 -1.90 -30.26
C LYS A 254 13.21 -0.81 -29.30
N VAL A 255 12.91 0.45 -29.62
CA VAL A 255 13.20 1.59 -28.73
C VAL A 255 12.46 1.44 -27.40
N CYS A 256 11.15 1.22 -27.44
CA CYS A 256 10.33 1.05 -26.24
C CYS A 256 10.70 -0.22 -25.45
N GLU A 257 11.04 -1.32 -26.12
CA GLU A 257 11.52 -2.55 -25.46
C GLU A 257 12.80 -2.31 -24.65
N ARG A 258 13.78 -1.59 -25.22
CA ARG A 258 15.01 -1.21 -24.50
C ARG A 258 14.70 -0.28 -23.32
N HIS A 259 13.82 0.70 -23.51
CA HIS A 259 13.44 1.65 -22.46
C HIS A 259 12.69 0.95 -21.32
N TYR A 260 11.79 0.01 -21.64
CA TYR A 260 11.11 -0.86 -20.68
C TYR A 260 12.09 -1.72 -19.88
N GLN A 261 13.08 -2.34 -20.54
CA GLN A 261 14.11 -3.11 -19.86
C GLN A 261 14.95 -2.23 -18.93
N ARG A 262 15.29 -1.01 -19.37
CA ARG A 262 16.00 -0.03 -18.55
C ARG A 262 15.19 0.41 -17.32
N TYR A 263 13.88 0.56 -17.47
CA TYR A 263 12.97 0.83 -16.36
C TYR A 263 12.99 -0.29 -15.31
N LYS A 264 12.91 -1.55 -15.76
CA LYS A 264 13.04 -2.73 -14.87
C LYS A 264 14.37 -2.73 -14.12
N ASP A 265 15.47 -2.46 -14.81
CA ASP A 265 16.82 -2.49 -14.23
C ASP A 265 17.10 -1.32 -13.27
N LYS A 266 16.60 -0.13 -13.59
CA LYS A 266 16.85 1.09 -12.81
C LYS A 266 15.93 1.22 -11.60
N TRP A 267 14.69 0.71 -11.68
CA TRP A 267 13.67 0.99 -10.67
C TRP A 267 13.10 -0.27 -10.02
N VAL A 268 12.61 -1.22 -10.81
CA VAL A 268 11.89 -2.40 -10.28
C VAL A 268 12.84 -3.35 -9.55
N LYS A 269 13.97 -3.72 -10.17
CA LYS A 269 14.97 -4.62 -9.57
C LYS A 269 15.57 -4.05 -8.28
N PRO A 270 15.99 -2.76 -8.22
CA PRO A 270 16.49 -2.17 -6.99
C PRO A 270 15.44 -2.11 -5.88
N PHE A 271 14.20 -1.72 -6.18
CA PHE A 271 13.13 -1.72 -5.18
C PHE A 271 12.90 -3.11 -4.59
N TYR A 272 12.82 -4.13 -5.45
CA TYR A 272 12.66 -5.51 -5.01
C TYR A 272 13.79 -5.95 -4.07
N ARG A 273 15.06 -5.75 -4.46
CA ARG A 273 16.23 -6.19 -3.69
C ARG A 273 16.47 -5.39 -2.41
N ASN A 274 16.29 -4.07 -2.48
CA ASN A 274 16.70 -3.16 -1.41
C ASN A 274 15.61 -2.91 -0.38
N THR A 275 14.35 -3.08 -0.77
CA THR A 275 13.17 -2.77 0.06
C THR A 275 12.32 -4.00 0.26
N PHE A 276 11.71 -4.56 -0.79
CA PHE A 276 10.72 -5.65 -0.67
C PHE A 276 11.30 -6.94 -0.04
N GLN A 277 12.45 -7.41 -0.51
CA GLN A 277 13.10 -8.63 0.01
C GLN A 277 13.52 -8.54 1.49
N LYS A 278 13.64 -7.32 2.04
CA LYS A 278 14.04 -7.11 3.44
C LYS A 278 12.87 -7.09 4.41
N VAL A 279 11.64 -7.12 3.91
CA VAL A 279 10.43 -7.09 4.72
C VAL A 279 10.17 -8.48 5.32
N ASP A 280 9.91 -8.53 6.63
CA ASP A 280 9.52 -9.75 7.35
C ASP A 280 7.99 -9.81 7.53
N ARG A 281 7.33 -8.67 7.74
CA ARG A 281 5.87 -8.55 7.88
C ARG A 281 5.35 -7.49 6.92
N GLN A 282 4.22 -7.74 6.26
CA GLN A 282 3.63 -6.75 5.36
C GLN A 282 2.25 -6.30 5.85
N LEU A 283 2.03 -5.00 5.90
CA LEU A 283 0.71 -4.39 6.03
C LEU A 283 0.31 -3.78 4.68
N VAL A 284 -0.87 -4.16 4.18
CA VAL A 284 -1.46 -3.60 2.95
C VAL A 284 -2.77 -2.92 3.31
N LEU A 285 -2.80 -1.60 3.26
CA LEU A 285 -4.01 -0.81 3.50
C LEU A 285 -4.85 -0.70 2.23
N ILE A 286 -6.16 -0.91 2.38
CA ILE A 286 -7.13 -0.87 1.29
C ILE A 286 -8.28 0.05 1.69
N ASP A 287 -8.71 0.93 0.80
CA ASP A 287 -9.93 1.73 0.98
C ASP A 287 -11.10 1.04 0.24
N VAL A 288 -11.61 -0.03 0.84
CA VAL A 288 -12.68 -0.86 0.23
C VAL A 288 -13.96 -0.04 0.07
N LEU A 289 -14.25 0.86 1.01
CA LEU A 289 -15.43 1.72 0.99
C LEU A 289 -15.39 2.70 -0.19
N LYS A 290 -14.24 3.33 -0.44
CA LYS A 290 -14.05 4.17 -1.64
C LYS A 290 -14.24 3.38 -2.92
N SER A 291 -13.72 2.16 -3.01
CA SER A 291 -13.88 1.32 -4.20
C SER A 291 -15.34 0.89 -4.43
N LEU A 292 -16.07 0.55 -3.37
CA LEU A 292 -17.52 0.29 -3.47
C LEU A 292 -18.29 1.54 -3.92
N ASN A 293 -17.95 2.71 -3.36
CA ASN A 293 -18.57 3.97 -3.74
C ASN A 293 -18.25 4.38 -5.19
N GLY A 294 -17.09 4.00 -5.70
CA GLY A 294 -16.68 4.21 -7.10
C GLY A 294 -17.41 3.31 -8.12
N GLY A 295 -18.24 2.38 -7.66
CA GLY A 295 -19.02 1.47 -8.51
C GLY A 295 -18.25 0.23 -8.96
N GLN A 296 -18.94 -0.60 -9.76
CA GLN A 296 -18.48 -1.95 -10.10
C GLN A 296 -17.12 -1.96 -10.80
N GLU A 297 -16.89 -1.09 -11.79
CA GLU A 297 -15.61 -1.05 -12.52
C GLU A 297 -14.41 -0.72 -11.61
N ALA A 298 -14.55 0.26 -10.70
CA ALA A 298 -13.49 0.61 -9.77
C ALA A 298 -13.20 -0.51 -8.77
N PHE A 299 -14.24 -1.24 -8.34
CA PHE A 299 -14.13 -2.38 -7.45
C PHE A 299 -13.47 -3.59 -8.12
N ASP A 300 -13.84 -3.90 -9.36
CA ASP A 300 -13.22 -4.98 -10.13
C ASP A 300 -11.76 -4.66 -10.48
N ASP A 301 -11.42 -3.40 -10.71
CA ASP A 301 -10.05 -2.94 -10.93
C ASP A 301 -9.20 -3.03 -9.63
N LEU A 302 -9.79 -2.74 -8.45
CA LEU A 302 -9.17 -3.04 -7.15
C LEU A 302 -8.90 -4.55 -6.98
N ARG A 303 -9.87 -5.41 -7.31
CA ARG A 303 -9.71 -6.88 -7.26
C ARG A 303 -8.53 -7.35 -8.10
N LEU A 304 -8.43 -6.85 -9.33
CA LEU A 304 -7.34 -7.17 -10.23
C LEU A 304 -5.98 -6.70 -9.67
N SER A 305 -5.94 -5.50 -9.09
CA SER A 305 -4.74 -4.94 -8.46
C SER A 305 -4.27 -5.77 -7.29
N LEU A 306 -5.18 -6.16 -6.39
CA LEU A 306 -4.87 -7.02 -5.25
C LEU A 306 -4.35 -8.38 -5.71
N ALA A 307 -4.94 -8.97 -6.74
CA ALA A 307 -4.46 -10.22 -7.31
C ALA A 307 -3.02 -10.11 -7.85
N GLN A 308 -2.65 -8.97 -8.46
CA GLN A 308 -1.29 -8.72 -8.95
C GLN A 308 -0.28 -8.48 -7.82
N VAL A 309 -0.65 -7.69 -6.81
CA VAL A 309 0.17 -7.50 -5.60
C VAL A 309 0.40 -8.83 -4.90
N LEU A 310 -0.63 -9.67 -4.83
CA LEU A 310 -0.55 -10.97 -4.16
C LEU A 310 0.35 -11.97 -4.89
N GLN A 311 0.35 -11.96 -6.22
CA GLN A 311 1.34 -12.73 -7.00
C GLN A 311 2.76 -12.33 -6.62
N SER A 312 2.99 -11.07 -6.29
CA SER A 312 4.31 -10.55 -5.89
C SER A 312 4.85 -11.17 -4.59
N PHE A 313 3.97 -11.65 -3.69
CA PHE A 313 4.37 -12.40 -2.49
C PHE A 313 4.67 -13.88 -2.78
N ASP A 314 4.20 -14.42 -3.90
CA ASP A 314 4.43 -15.82 -4.35
C ASP A 314 5.72 -15.97 -5.17
N TYR A 315 6.54 -14.92 -5.30
CA TYR A 315 7.82 -14.91 -6.03
C TYR A 315 8.91 -15.85 -5.44
N GLY A 316 8.53 -16.85 -4.65
CA GLY A 316 9.38 -17.83 -4.01
C GLY A 316 9.53 -19.18 -4.72
N ARG A 317 8.73 -19.54 -5.76
CA ARG A 317 8.79 -20.89 -6.36
C ARG A 317 9.17 -20.99 -7.86
N ASN A 318 8.63 -20.15 -8.74
CA ASN A 318 8.71 -20.39 -10.21
C ASN A 318 9.49 -19.37 -11.05
N SER A 319 10.10 -18.33 -10.45
CA SER A 319 10.95 -17.41 -11.21
C SER A 319 12.38 -17.99 -11.36
N LEU A 320 12.94 -17.88 -12.57
CA LEU A 320 14.34 -18.22 -12.90
C LEU A 320 15.37 -17.52 -11.99
N LEU A 321 14.95 -16.54 -11.16
CA LEU A 321 15.76 -15.84 -10.17
C LEU A 321 16.01 -16.59 -8.84
N ARG A 322 15.63 -17.87 -8.73
CA ARG A 322 15.66 -18.64 -7.47
C ARG A 322 17.05 -18.96 -6.86
N ARG A 323 18.13 -18.26 -7.19
CA ARG A 323 19.48 -18.67 -6.78
C ARG A 323 20.15 -17.89 -5.64
N LEU A 324 19.57 -16.83 -5.08
CA LEU A 324 20.29 -16.09 -4.01
C LEU A 324 19.54 -15.70 -2.72
N ILE A 325 18.22 -15.50 -2.65
CA ILE A 325 17.56 -15.10 -1.37
C ILE A 325 16.07 -15.55 -1.34
N GLN A 326 15.67 -16.33 -0.34
CA GLN A 326 14.26 -16.71 -0.08
C GLN A 326 13.41 -15.48 0.34
N PRO A 327 12.13 -15.37 -0.08
CA PRO A 327 11.23 -14.37 0.46
C PRO A 327 11.05 -14.58 1.97
N ARG A 328 11.20 -13.50 2.76
CA ARG A 328 11.14 -13.53 4.24
C ARG A 328 9.77 -13.24 4.83
N ILE A 329 8.81 -12.82 4.00
CA ILE A 329 7.51 -12.41 4.49
C ILE A 329 6.76 -13.64 4.97
N ASP A 330 6.62 -13.77 6.28
CA ASP A 330 5.93 -14.88 6.93
C ASP A 330 4.48 -14.51 7.31
N ARG A 331 4.14 -13.22 7.34
CA ARG A 331 2.77 -12.73 7.57
C ARG A 331 2.44 -11.47 6.79
N VAL A 332 1.23 -11.44 6.24
CA VAL A 332 0.64 -10.30 5.54
C VAL A 332 -0.72 -9.97 6.16
N VAL A 333 -0.91 -8.70 6.55
CA VAL A 333 -2.19 -8.19 7.03
C VAL A 333 -2.77 -7.28 5.94
N PHE A 334 -3.93 -7.68 5.41
CA PHE A 334 -4.75 -6.79 4.58
C PHE A 334 -5.72 -6.06 5.48
N ALA A 335 -5.64 -4.73 5.50
CA ALA A 335 -6.45 -3.92 6.40
C ALA A 335 -7.34 -2.96 5.60
N ALA A 336 -8.66 -3.18 5.69
CA ALA A 336 -9.63 -2.20 5.24
C ALA A 336 -9.55 -0.98 6.14
N SER A 337 -9.09 0.12 5.56
CA SER A 337 -8.92 1.40 6.24
C SER A 337 -10.23 2.20 6.31
N LYS A 338 -10.26 3.22 7.19
CA LYS A 338 -11.33 4.22 7.29
C LYS A 338 -12.71 3.65 7.62
N ILE A 339 -12.75 2.57 8.38
CA ILE A 339 -14.01 1.93 8.78
C ILE A 339 -14.86 2.80 9.72
N ASP A 340 -14.33 3.93 10.19
CA ASP A 340 -15.08 4.97 10.86
C ASP A 340 -16.10 5.68 9.94
N GLN A 341 -16.11 5.35 8.65
CA GLN A 341 -17.13 5.79 7.69
C GLN A 341 -18.37 4.87 7.64
N VAL A 342 -18.39 3.77 8.41
CA VAL A 342 -19.54 2.88 8.56
C VAL A 342 -19.80 2.58 10.04
N LEU A 343 -21.05 2.24 10.36
CA LEU A 343 -21.46 1.93 11.73
C LEU A 343 -20.76 0.65 12.24
N PRO A 344 -20.59 0.51 13.58
CA PRO A 344 -19.86 -0.61 14.17
C PRO A 344 -20.35 -2.01 13.77
N ASP A 345 -21.66 -2.17 13.56
CA ASP A 345 -22.30 -3.41 13.12
C ASP A 345 -21.88 -3.83 11.70
N GLN A 346 -21.44 -2.88 10.87
CA GLN A 346 -20.97 -3.16 9.51
C GLN A 346 -19.49 -3.52 9.43
N HIS A 347 -18.72 -3.36 10.51
CA HIS A 347 -17.27 -3.51 10.42
C HIS A 347 -16.85 -4.95 10.11
N GLU A 348 -17.58 -5.95 10.60
CA GLU A 348 -17.34 -7.35 10.26
C GLU A 348 -17.67 -7.65 8.80
N ALA A 349 -18.71 -7.03 8.24
CA ALA A 349 -19.01 -7.15 6.81
C ALA A 349 -17.88 -6.58 5.94
N VAL A 350 -17.33 -5.42 6.30
CA VAL A 350 -16.16 -4.83 5.61
C VAL A 350 -14.94 -5.76 5.71
N ARG A 351 -14.69 -6.35 6.89
CA ARG A 351 -13.60 -7.31 7.10
C ARG A 351 -13.80 -8.58 6.25
N GLY A 352 -15.00 -9.12 6.22
CA GLY A 352 -15.38 -10.28 5.40
C GLY A 352 -15.26 -10.00 3.91
N LEU A 353 -15.70 -8.84 3.45
CA LEU A 353 -15.54 -8.41 2.06
C LEU A 353 -14.06 -8.35 1.67
N THR A 354 -13.22 -7.79 2.54
CA THR A 354 -11.77 -7.74 2.34
C THR A 354 -11.18 -9.14 2.26
N ALA A 355 -11.62 -10.07 3.11
CA ALA A 355 -11.19 -11.47 3.06
C ALA A 355 -11.61 -12.16 1.76
N ASN A 356 -12.81 -11.88 1.25
CA ASN A 356 -13.29 -12.40 -0.04
C ASN A 356 -12.51 -11.82 -1.22
N LEU A 357 -12.18 -10.53 -1.20
CA LEU A 357 -11.34 -9.87 -2.21
C LEU A 357 -9.97 -10.57 -2.39
N VAL A 358 -9.39 -11.05 -1.29
CA VAL A 358 -8.07 -11.70 -1.30
C VAL A 358 -8.14 -13.22 -1.23
N GLN A 359 -9.32 -13.85 -1.34
CA GLN A 359 -9.51 -15.28 -1.10
C GLN A 359 -8.68 -16.17 -2.04
N ASP A 360 -8.69 -15.88 -3.35
CA ASP A 360 -7.92 -16.65 -4.35
C ASP A 360 -6.42 -16.59 -4.12
N ALA A 361 -5.96 -15.45 -3.64
CA ALA A 361 -4.57 -15.26 -3.27
C ALA A 361 -4.24 -15.92 -1.93
N ARG A 362 -5.17 -15.88 -0.96
CA ARG A 362 -5.04 -16.59 0.32
C ARG A 362 -4.88 -18.09 0.10
N ARG A 363 -5.67 -18.67 -0.81
CA ARG A 363 -5.53 -20.08 -1.23
C ARG A 363 -4.14 -20.38 -1.78
N ARG A 364 -3.58 -19.50 -2.62
CA ARG A 364 -2.23 -19.65 -3.19
C ARG A 364 -1.12 -19.48 -2.15
N ALA A 365 -1.19 -18.43 -1.34
CA ALA A 365 -0.15 -18.11 -0.34
C ALA A 365 -0.09 -19.11 0.82
N ALA A 366 -1.20 -19.78 1.16
CA ALA A 366 -1.21 -20.85 2.15
C ALA A 366 -0.23 -21.99 1.79
N PHE A 367 -0.03 -22.28 0.49
CA PHE A 367 0.95 -23.26 0.03
C PHE A 367 2.41 -22.85 0.29
N ASN A 368 2.66 -21.57 0.60
CA ASN A 368 3.97 -21.00 0.90
C ASN A 368 4.18 -20.67 2.38
N ALA A 369 3.28 -21.13 3.27
CA ALA A 369 3.34 -20.88 4.70
C ALA A 369 3.35 -19.38 5.10
N VAL A 370 2.74 -18.53 4.27
CA VAL A 370 2.51 -17.12 4.62
C VAL A 370 1.16 -16.99 5.35
N ASP A 371 1.18 -16.48 6.57
CA ASP A 371 -0.01 -16.20 7.37
C ASP A 371 -0.71 -14.93 6.84
N ILE A 372 -1.85 -15.10 6.17
CA ILE A 372 -2.66 -13.98 5.67
C ILE A 372 -3.81 -13.71 6.62
N ARG A 373 -3.86 -12.48 7.11
CA ARG A 373 -4.92 -11.95 7.96
C ARG A 373 -5.66 -10.79 7.28
N CYS A 374 -6.91 -10.60 7.66
CA CYS A 374 -7.76 -9.54 7.14
C CYS A 374 -8.40 -8.80 8.30
N GLU A 375 -8.18 -7.49 8.34
CA GLU A 375 -8.60 -6.61 9.43
C GLU A 375 -9.37 -5.41 8.89
N ALA A 376 -10.13 -4.78 9.79
CA ALA A 376 -10.92 -3.59 9.54
C ALA A 376 -10.49 -2.54 10.57
N VAL A 377 -9.95 -1.40 10.10
CA VAL A 377 -9.24 -0.43 10.94
C VAL A 377 -9.55 1.02 10.58
N ALA A 378 -9.60 1.88 11.59
CA ALA A 378 -9.52 3.32 11.43
C ALA A 378 -8.31 3.82 12.21
N ALA A 379 -7.27 4.27 11.51
CA ALA A 379 -6.04 4.76 12.13
C ALA A 379 -6.28 5.99 13.01
N VAL A 380 -7.17 6.87 12.55
CA VAL A 380 -7.70 8.00 13.29
C VAL A 380 -9.21 7.95 13.10
N ARG A 381 -9.95 7.86 14.20
CA ARG A 381 -11.41 7.85 14.19
C ARG A 381 -11.93 9.28 14.15
N SER A 382 -12.61 9.65 13.07
CA SER A 382 -13.18 10.98 12.86
C SER A 382 -14.70 11.06 13.11
N THR A 383 -15.34 9.94 13.48
CA THR A 383 -16.78 9.87 13.67
C THR A 383 -17.20 9.33 15.03
N THR A 384 -18.35 9.80 15.48
CA THR A 384 -19.17 9.17 16.53
C THR A 384 -20.44 8.60 15.88
N TYR A 385 -21.23 7.85 16.63
CA TYR A 385 -22.56 7.43 16.19
C TYR A 385 -23.60 7.97 17.16
N VAL A 386 -24.76 8.34 16.61
CA VAL A 386 -25.87 8.95 17.33
C VAL A 386 -27.19 8.39 16.81
N ASP A 387 -28.25 8.48 17.60
CA ASP A 387 -29.61 8.27 17.08
C ASP A 387 -30.04 9.50 16.27
N TYR A 388 -30.47 9.27 15.04
CA TYR A 388 -30.97 10.30 14.14
C TYR A 388 -32.22 9.80 13.43
N GLN A 389 -33.37 10.38 13.77
CA GLN A 389 -34.68 10.00 13.22
C GLN A 389 -35.03 8.52 13.44
N GLY A 390 -34.71 7.95 14.61
CA GLY A 390 -35.04 6.57 14.96
C GLY A 390 -34.16 5.51 14.31
N ARG A 391 -33.03 5.93 13.72
CA ARG A 391 -31.98 5.04 13.20
C ARG A 391 -30.61 5.51 13.65
N GLN A 392 -29.67 4.58 13.77
CA GLN A 392 -28.28 4.92 14.02
C GLN A 392 -27.68 5.60 12.79
N ALA A 393 -26.92 6.67 13.02
CA ALA A 393 -26.19 7.38 11.97
C ALA A 393 -24.83 7.83 12.52
N LEU A 394 -23.87 7.99 11.61
CA LEU A 394 -22.57 8.53 11.97
C LEU A 394 -22.61 10.05 11.99
N GLN A 395 -21.91 10.66 12.93
CA GLN A 395 -21.71 12.10 13.02
C GLN A 395 -20.21 12.40 12.96
N GLY A 396 -19.82 13.39 12.16
CA GLY A 396 -18.43 13.82 12.06
C GLY A 396 -18.28 15.15 11.36
N MET A 397 -17.04 15.66 11.34
CA MET A 397 -16.70 16.85 10.57
C MET A 397 -16.35 16.46 9.14
N THR A 398 -16.91 17.18 8.17
CA THR A 398 -16.61 17.06 6.74
C THR A 398 -16.02 18.36 6.21
N GLU A 399 -15.56 18.38 4.96
CA GLU A 399 -15.14 19.62 4.29
C GLU A 399 -16.26 20.67 4.21
N SER A 400 -17.53 20.26 4.33
CA SER A 400 -18.70 21.16 4.38
C SER A 400 -19.15 21.52 5.80
N GLY A 401 -18.36 21.15 6.82
CA GLY A 401 -18.71 21.33 8.24
C GLY A 401 -19.29 20.07 8.89
N PRO A 402 -19.89 20.19 10.08
CA PRO A 402 -20.51 19.08 10.80
C PRO A 402 -21.61 18.44 9.96
N GLY A 403 -21.64 17.11 9.90
CA GLY A 403 -22.61 16.39 9.09
C GLY A 403 -23.01 15.04 9.67
N MET A 404 -24.23 14.63 9.34
CA MET A 404 -24.70 13.26 9.49
C MET A 404 -24.35 12.46 8.25
N LEU A 405 -23.77 11.28 8.47
CA LEU A 405 -23.34 10.37 7.43
C LEU A 405 -24.17 9.09 7.51
N LEU A 406 -24.79 8.75 6.39
CA LEU A 406 -25.54 7.54 6.19
C LEU A 406 -24.80 6.67 5.18
N HIS A 407 -24.89 5.36 5.36
CA HIS A 407 -24.36 4.38 4.43
C HIS A 407 -25.43 3.29 4.18
N PRO A 408 -25.43 2.64 3.00
CA PRO A 408 -26.20 1.43 2.80
C PRO A 408 -25.61 0.27 3.61
N ALA A 409 -26.29 -0.88 3.64
CA ALA A 409 -25.68 -2.10 4.15
C ALA A 409 -24.43 -2.43 3.31
N ILE A 410 -23.33 -2.79 3.97
CA ILE A 410 -22.11 -3.20 3.29
C ILE A 410 -22.19 -4.71 3.07
N PRO A 411 -22.05 -5.21 1.82
CA PRO A 411 -22.06 -6.64 1.58
C PRO A 411 -20.79 -7.29 2.14
N GLU A 412 -20.94 -8.43 2.80
CA GLU A 412 -19.80 -9.24 3.27
C GLU A 412 -19.13 -10.01 2.11
N GLN A 413 -19.89 -10.28 1.05
CA GLN A 413 -19.44 -10.99 -0.14
C GLN A 413 -19.22 -10.03 -1.31
N ILE A 414 -18.58 -10.51 -2.37
CA ILE A 414 -18.41 -9.74 -3.60
C ILE A 414 -19.81 -9.28 -4.07
N PRO A 415 -20.05 -7.96 -4.27
CA PRO A 415 -21.38 -7.44 -4.53
C PRO A 415 -21.99 -8.01 -5.82
N ASN A 416 -23.26 -8.41 -5.74
CA ASN A 416 -24.07 -8.81 -6.88
C ASN A 416 -24.79 -7.59 -7.50
N SER A 417 -25.60 -7.82 -8.54
CA SER A 417 -26.32 -6.74 -9.23
C SER A 417 -27.29 -5.95 -8.34
N GLU A 418 -27.91 -6.58 -7.34
CA GLU A 418 -28.81 -5.91 -6.38
C GLU A 418 -28.02 -5.04 -5.40
N ASP A 419 -26.90 -5.55 -4.88
CA ASP A 419 -26.00 -4.78 -4.02
C ASP A 419 -25.53 -3.50 -4.71
N TRP A 420 -25.18 -3.58 -6.00
CA TRP A 420 -24.75 -2.42 -6.79
C TRP A 420 -25.83 -1.36 -6.94
N GLN A 421 -27.11 -1.73 -7.01
CA GLN A 421 -28.20 -0.76 -7.06
C GLN A 421 -28.31 0.03 -5.74
N GLY A 422 -28.18 -0.65 -4.60
CA GLY A 422 -28.18 0.00 -3.28
C GLY A 422 -26.96 0.88 -3.07
N LEU A 423 -25.77 0.41 -3.49
CA LEU A 423 -24.52 1.15 -3.39
C LEU A 423 -24.46 2.36 -4.33
N GLY A 424 -25.10 2.31 -5.50
CA GLY A 424 -25.06 3.38 -6.50
C GLY A 424 -25.65 4.72 -6.05
N GLN A 425 -26.48 4.73 -5.01
CA GLN A 425 -27.03 5.96 -4.41
C GLN A 425 -26.17 6.51 -3.28
N TRP A 426 -25.18 5.74 -2.82
CA TRP A 426 -24.32 6.15 -1.73
C TRP A 426 -23.37 7.24 -2.18
N GLN A 427 -23.26 8.30 -1.37
CA GLN A 427 -22.27 9.34 -1.56
C GLN A 427 -21.33 9.34 -0.35
N LEU A 428 -20.16 8.76 -0.53
CA LEU A 428 -19.16 8.74 0.51
C LEU A 428 -18.60 10.16 0.72
N ARG A 429 -18.83 10.73 1.90
CA ARG A 429 -18.32 12.07 2.22
C ARG A 429 -16.89 12.01 2.76
N ARG A 430 -16.11 13.02 2.41
CA ARG A 430 -14.75 13.18 2.93
C ARG A 430 -14.79 13.76 4.34
N LEU A 431 -14.42 12.94 5.31
CA LEU A 431 -14.19 13.33 6.69
C LEU A 431 -12.91 14.17 6.81
N ILE A 432 -12.86 15.05 7.81
CA ILE A 432 -11.63 15.69 8.29
C ILE A 432 -11.23 15.12 9.67
N PRO A 433 -9.97 15.28 10.11
CA PRO A 433 -9.54 14.84 11.44
C PRO A 433 -10.37 15.47 12.56
N PRO A 434 -10.53 14.80 13.71
CA PRO A 434 -11.21 15.38 14.86
C PRO A 434 -10.44 16.58 15.41
N GLU A 435 -11.18 17.57 15.91
CA GLU A 435 -10.60 18.78 16.51
C GLU A 435 -10.12 18.53 17.94
N GLY A 436 -9.27 19.45 18.45
CA GLY A 436 -8.91 19.47 19.87
C GLY A 436 -7.97 18.36 20.35
N LEU A 437 -7.31 17.63 19.44
CA LEU A 437 -6.48 16.48 19.77
C LEU A 437 -5.23 16.78 20.63
N GLN A 438 -4.73 18.04 20.66
CA GLN A 438 -3.53 18.46 21.43
C GLN A 438 -2.31 17.51 21.30
N LEU A 439 -2.09 16.94 20.10
CA LEU A 439 -1.10 15.87 19.91
C LEU A 439 0.35 16.27 20.20
N ALA A 440 0.70 17.55 20.01
CA ALA A 440 2.02 18.07 20.35
C ALA A 440 2.31 18.01 21.86
N ALA A 441 1.27 17.96 22.70
CA ALA A 441 1.36 17.80 24.15
C ALA A 441 1.15 16.33 24.60
N GLY A 442 1.12 15.37 23.67
CA GLY A 442 0.86 13.96 23.95
C GLY A 442 -0.62 13.61 24.10
N GLY A 443 -1.52 14.43 23.56
CA GLY A 443 -2.95 14.13 23.54
C GLY A 443 -3.28 12.84 22.76
N ARG A 444 -4.43 12.22 23.10
CA ARG A 444 -4.79 10.89 22.58
C ARG A 444 -5.31 10.95 21.15
N LEU A 445 -4.85 10.02 20.31
CA LEU A 445 -5.46 9.76 19.00
C LEU A 445 -6.54 8.68 19.12
N PRO A 446 -7.83 9.00 18.85
CA PRO A 446 -8.86 7.99 18.81
C PRO A 446 -8.66 7.10 17.59
N HIS A 447 -8.85 5.80 17.72
CA HIS A 447 -8.72 4.83 16.63
C HIS A 447 -9.75 3.70 16.77
N ILE A 448 -9.82 2.83 15.75
CA ILE A 448 -10.58 1.58 15.79
C ILE A 448 -9.63 0.47 15.38
N ARG A 449 -9.38 -0.51 16.27
CA ARG A 449 -8.61 -1.75 16.02
C ARG A 449 -7.15 -1.64 15.55
N LEU A 450 -6.52 -0.46 15.65
CA LEU A 450 -5.09 -0.30 15.37
C LEU A 450 -4.22 -1.22 16.27
N ASP A 451 -4.63 -1.40 17.51
CA ASP A 451 -4.04 -2.31 18.49
C ASP A 451 -4.17 -3.79 18.09
N SER A 452 -5.28 -4.17 17.45
CA SER A 452 -5.45 -5.51 16.87
C SER A 452 -4.47 -5.75 15.72
N ILE A 453 -4.27 -4.75 14.84
CA ILE A 453 -3.24 -4.83 13.79
C ILE A 453 -1.83 -4.93 14.38
N LEU A 454 -1.52 -4.18 15.44
CA LEU A 454 -0.25 -4.29 16.14
C LEU A 454 -0.02 -5.70 16.71
N ASN A 455 -1.05 -6.29 17.32
CA ASN A 455 -1.01 -7.65 17.82
C ASN A 455 -0.79 -8.66 16.68
N ASP A 456 -1.52 -8.52 15.58
CA ASP A 456 -1.35 -9.38 14.41
C ASP A 456 0.05 -9.29 13.81
N LEU A 457 0.65 -8.11 13.75
CA LEU A 457 1.97 -7.94 13.14
C LEU A 457 3.11 -8.32 14.09
N LEU A 458 2.97 -8.04 15.38
CA LEU A 458 4.09 -8.04 16.34
C LEU A 458 3.84 -8.84 17.62
N GLY A 459 2.61 -9.24 17.94
CA GLY A 459 2.24 -9.82 19.23
C GLY A 459 3.05 -11.05 19.62
N ASP A 460 3.39 -11.90 18.64
CA ASP A 460 4.23 -13.08 18.82
C ASP A 460 5.67 -12.75 19.25
N ARG A 461 6.13 -11.51 19.04
CA ARG A 461 7.48 -11.05 19.46
C ARG A 461 7.54 -10.61 20.92
N PHE A 462 6.38 -10.51 21.58
CA PHE A 462 6.28 -10.12 23.00
C PHE A 462 5.85 -11.27 23.91
N SER A 463 5.69 -12.48 23.36
CA SER A 463 5.30 -13.67 24.12
C SER A 463 6.39 -14.13 25.07
#